data_AF-A0A1I1MKE7-F1
#
_entry.id   AF-A0A1I1MKE7-F1
#
_cell.length_a   1.000
_cell.length_b   1.000
_cell.length_c   1.000
_cell.angle_alpha   90.00
_cell.angle_beta   90.00
_cell.angle_gamma   90.00
#
_symmetry.space_group_name_H-M   'P 1'
#
loop_
_entity.id
_entity.type
_entity.pdbx_description
1 polymer ?
#
loop_
_entity_poly.entity_id
_entity_poly.type
_entity_poly.pdbx_seq_one_letter_code
_entity_poly.pdbx_strand_id
1 'polypeptide(L)'
;MEELIKQIEEIISLLGDNNTSYPKKNKDTFIDKLDKINEMFEILQNSGDIRVQTINYKYINKLISLVREHIKNQSDPTMTIERLYQRVNNIKSSIISFTFLENKAKKAEEEIETKRLSINTFAANIEEYKTRIAELEKKANEVIAKDKTVNKLINDAQEALEVNSAQGISAAFAAQYQDIQTRNKFLWIFNSWLVGAAVFALGAIITIWILINQTEDNMDKLLRIHNTITVYTEYWVSMLVARITAVAISLAGATFCAKQYIKQQNIAEDYAYKAVLAKSIVAFTEEIKSHDPSKAGEYLTKVLDEIHKDPLRGRDNKEDSNVGIDLQELIKNLMDKIPTNKQG
;
A
#
# COMPACT_ATOMS: atom_id res chain seq x y z
N MET A 1 -32.94 -41.79 -60.89
CA MET A 1 -31.84 -42.77 -60.77
C MET A 1 -32.25 -44.17 -61.16
N GLU A 2 -33.20 -44.80 -60.46
CA GLU A 2 -33.69 -46.15 -60.80
C GLU A 2 -34.22 -46.25 -62.24
N GLU A 3 -34.96 -45.25 -62.68
CA GLU A 3 -35.47 -45.20 -64.07
C GLU A 3 -34.35 -45.15 -65.11
N LEU A 4 -33.24 -44.44 -64.84
CA LEU A 4 -32.12 -44.31 -65.77
C LEU A 4 -31.32 -45.62 -65.86
N ILE A 5 -31.13 -46.31 -64.73
CA ILE A 5 -30.50 -47.63 -64.68
C ILE A 5 -31.35 -48.64 -65.45
N LYS A 6 -32.67 -48.63 -65.25
CA LYS A 6 -33.62 -49.48 -65.96
C LYS A 6 -33.56 -49.27 -67.47
N GLN A 7 -33.51 -48.02 -67.95
CA GLN A 7 -33.34 -47.72 -69.38
C GLN A 7 -32.02 -48.29 -69.94
N ILE A 8 -30.92 -48.18 -69.20
CA ILE A 8 -29.62 -48.74 -69.61
C ILE A 8 -29.65 -50.27 -69.68
N GLU A 9 -30.24 -50.94 -68.68
CA GLU A 9 -30.37 -52.39 -68.63
C GLU A 9 -31.24 -52.92 -69.79
N GLU A 10 -32.34 -52.21 -70.08
CA GLU A 10 -33.17 -52.51 -71.25
C GLU A 10 -32.39 -52.37 -72.56
N ILE A 11 -31.53 -51.37 -72.70
CA ILE A 11 -30.68 -51.21 -73.90
C ILE A 11 -29.63 -52.33 -74.01
N ILE A 12 -29.01 -52.73 -72.90
CA ILE A 12 -28.08 -53.86 -72.88
C ILE A 12 -28.80 -55.15 -73.31
N SER A 13 -30.04 -55.35 -72.86
CA SER A 13 -30.85 -56.51 -73.27
C SER A 13 -31.20 -56.52 -74.77
N LEU A 14 -31.41 -55.34 -75.37
CA LEU A 14 -31.70 -55.19 -76.80
C LEU A 14 -30.49 -55.53 -77.70
N LEU A 15 -29.27 -55.45 -77.17
CA LEU A 15 -28.04 -55.78 -77.89
C LEU A 15 -27.69 -57.28 -77.85
N GLY A 16 -28.22 -58.03 -76.88
CA GLY A 16 -28.00 -59.48 -76.72
C GLY A 16 -26.57 -59.85 -76.29
N ASP A 17 -26.43 -60.88 -75.45
CA ASP A 17 -25.12 -61.27 -74.89
C ASP A 17 -24.25 -62.12 -75.85
N ASN A 18 -24.68 -62.52 -77.05
CA ASN A 18 -23.84 -63.28 -78.01
C ASN A 18 -24.30 -63.23 -79.49
N ASN A 19 -23.42 -62.69 -80.34
CA ASN A 19 -23.10 -63.03 -81.74
C ASN A 19 -24.18 -63.48 -82.76
N THR A 20 -25.41 -62.95 -82.73
CA THR A 20 -26.36 -63.14 -83.85
C THR A 20 -26.88 -61.81 -84.37
N SER A 21 -26.92 -61.72 -85.70
CA SER A 21 -27.33 -60.57 -86.51
C SER A 21 -28.35 -59.65 -85.83
N TYR A 22 -27.99 -58.37 -85.67
CA TYR A 22 -28.92 -57.33 -85.20
C TYR A 22 -30.22 -57.46 -85.97
N PRO A 23 -31.36 -57.73 -85.31
CA PRO A 23 -32.61 -57.70 -86.02
C PRO A 23 -32.82 -56.24 -86.43
N LYS A 24 -32.69 -55.99 -87.73
CA LYS A 24 -32.95 -54.71 -88.41
C LYS A 24 -34.26 -54.02 -87.96
N LYS A 25 -35.14 -54.79 -87.32
CA LYS A 25 -36.45 -54.43 -86.76
C LYS A 25 -36.43 -53.65 -85.42
N ASN A 26 -35.31 -53.60 -84.68
CA ASN A 26 -35.25 -52.94 -83.35
C ASN A 26 -34.32 -51.70 -83.27
N LYS A 27 -33.83 -51.20 -84.41
CA LYS A 27 -32.83 -50.12 -84.49
C LYS A 27 -33.36 -48.77 -84.00
N ASP A 28 -34.58 -48.41 -84.39
CA ASP A 28 -35.17 -47.11 -84.04
C ASP A 28 -35.52 -47.03 -82.55
N THR A 29 -35.98 -48.15 -81.98
CA THR A 29 -36.24 -48.28 -80.52
C THR A 29 -34.97 -48.14 -79.70
N PHE A 30 -33.83 -48.64 -80.20
CA PHE A 30 -32.53 -48.50 -79.54
C PHE A 30 -32.04 -47.04 -79.56
N ILE A 31 -32.20 -46.35 -80.69
CA ILE A 31 -31.84 -44.94 -80.83
C ILE A 31 -32.71 -44.08 -79.92
N ASP A 32 -34.04 -44.25 -79.93
CA ASP A 32 -34.97 -43.51 -79.08
C ASP A 32 -34.63 -43.63 -77.58
N LYS A 33 -34.24 -44.82 -77.13
CA LYS A 33 -33.83 -45.02 -75.73
C LYS A 33 -32.48 -44.37 -75.40
N LEU A 34 -31.51 -44.37 -76.32
CA LEU A 34 -30.25 -43.64 -76.13
C LEU A 34 -30.46 -42.13 -76.13
N ASP A 35 -31.40 -41.65 -76.93
CA ASP A 35 -31.79 -40.24 -77.00
C ASP A 35 -32.39 -39.80 -75.66
N LYS A 36 -33.31 -40.60 -75.11
CA LYS A 36 -33.87 -40.40 -73.76
C LYS A 36 -32.81 -40.42 -72.68
N ILE A 37 -31.85 -41.36 -72.75
CA ILE A 37 -30.74 -41.37 -71.79
C ILE A 37 -29.92 -40.09 -71.90
N ASN A 38 -29.56 -39.66 -73.10
CA ASN A 38 -28.79 -38.44 -73.31
C ASN A 38 -29.54 -37.19 -72.82
N GLU A 39 -30.84 -37.11 -73.07
CA GLU A 39 -31.70 -36.03 -72.56
C GLU A 39 -31.80 -36.06 -71.03
N MET A 40 -31.96 -37.24 -70.43
CA MET A 40 -31.92 -37.39 -68.97
C MET A 40 -30.57 -36.95 -68.39
N PHE A 41 -29.45 -37.22 -69.07
CA PHE A 41 -28.14 -36.72 -68.67
C PHE A 41 -28.02 -35.19 -68.78
N GLU A 42 -28.53 -34.59 -69.85
CA GLU A 42 -28.54 -33.13 -70.03
C GLU A 42 -29.43 -32.43 -68.98
N ILE A 43 -30.59 -32.99 -68.66
CA ILE A 43 -31.48 -32.49 -67.60
C ILE A 43 -30.77 -32.59 -66.25
N LEU A 44 -30.11 -33.71 -65.97
CA LEU A 44 -29.36 -33.89 -64.73
C LEU A 44 -28.20 -32.88 -64.63
N GLN A 45 -27.48 -32.65 -65.72
CA GLN A 45 -26.41 -31.66 -65.79
C GLN A 45 -26.92 -30.22 -65.55
N ASN A 46 -28.10 -29.90 -66.07
CA ASN A 46 -28.73 -28.57 -65.92
C ASN A 46 -29.43 -28.38 -64.56
N SER A 47 -29.80 -29.46 -63.87
CA SER A 47 -30.53 -29.40 -62.61
C SER A 47 -29.69 -28.92 -61.42
N GLY A 48 -28.36 -28.95 -61.51
CA GLY A 48 -27.45 -28.55 -60.43
C GLY A 48 -27.50 -29.40 -59.15
N ASP A 49 -28.39 -30.40 -59.09
CA ASP A 49 -28.53 -31.29 -57.93
C ASP A 49 -27.52 -32.45 -58.04
N ILE A 50 -26.53 -32.41 -57.14
CA ILE A 50 -25.39 -33.32 -57.11
C ILE A 50 -25.78 -34.73 -56.66
N ARG A 51 -26.95 -34.92 -56.04
CA ARG A 51 -27.35 -36.23 -55.46
C ARG A 51 -27.97 -37.21 -56.46
N VAL A 52 -28.24 -36.79 -57.70
CA VAL A 52 -29.08 -37.56 -58.64
C VAL A 52 -28.31 -38.09 -59.86
N GLN A 53 -26.97 -38.05 -59.89
CA GLN A 53 -26.23 -38.32 -61.15
C GLN A 53 -25.20 -39.47 -61.07
N THR A 54 -25.29 -40.34 -60.07
CA THR A 54 -24.37 -41.50 -59.91
C THR A 54 -24.76 -42.68 -60.79
N ILE A 55 -24.62 -42.55 -62.11
CA ILE A 55 -24.95 -43.66 -63.02
C ILE A 55 -23.78 -44.64 -63.04
N ASN A 56 -24.09 -45.92 -62.83
CA ASN A 56 -23.12 -46.95 -62.59
C ASN A 56 -22.22 -47.17 -63.82
N TYR A 57 -20.98 -46.65 -63.73
CA TYR A 57 -19.93 -46.71 -64.74
C TYR A 57 -19.70 -48.12 -65.31
N LYS A 58 -19.97 -49.16 -64.51
CA LYS A 58 -19.89 -50.57 -64.93
C LYS A 58 -20.86 -50.90 -66.08
N TYR A 59 -22.10 -50.43 -66.00
CA TYR A 59 -23.14 -50.74 -66.99
C TYR A 59 -22.92 -49.98 -68.30
N ILE A 60 -22.48 -48.73 -68.20
CA ILE A 60 -22.17 -47.90 -69.38
C ILE A 60 -20.93 -48.40 -70.10
N ASN A 61 -19.90 -48.87 -69.40
CA ASN A 61 -18.76 -49.51 -70.05
C ASN A 61 -19.12 -50.82 -70.72
N LYS A 62 -20.02 -51.63 -70.12
CA LYS A 62 -20.56 -52.84 -70.76
C LYS A 62 -21.33 -52.47 -72.04
N LEU A 63 -22.12 -51.40 -72.00
CA LEU A 63 -22.85 -50.90 -73.17
C LEU A 63 -21.89 -50.41 -74.28
N ILE A 64 -20.84 -49.66 -73.93
CA ILE A 64 -19.79 -49.22 -74.87
C ILE A 64 -19.08 -50.41 -75.53
N SER A 65 -18.71 -51.43 -74.74
CA SER A 65 -18.00 -52.60 -75.27
C SER A 65 -18.88 -53.40 -76.24
N LEU A 66 -20.15 -53.61 -75.89
CA LEU A 66 -21.11 -54.33 -76.74
C LEU A 66 -21.39 -53.56 -78.04
N VAL A 67 -21.59 -52.24 -77.98
CA VAL A 67 -21.76 -51.41 -79.19
C VAL A 67 -20.51 -51.45 -80.06
N ARG A 68 -19.31 -51.38 -79.48
CA ARG A 68 -18.04 -51.44 -80.23
C ARG A 68 -17.83 -52.79 -80.92
N GLU A 69 -18.14 -53.89 -80.24
CA GLU A 69 -18.07 -55.24 -80.80
C GLU A 69 -19.06 -55.41 -81.96
N HIS A 70 -20.26 -54.85 -81.79
CA HIS A 70 -21.30 -54.86 -82.82
C HIS A 70 -20.89 -54.09 -84.09
N ILE A 71 -20.21 -52.95 -83.93
CA ILE A 71 -19.68 -52.15 -85.05
C ILE A 71 -18.61 -52.92 -85.84
N LYS A 72 -17.74 -53.66 -85.15
CA LYS A 72 -16.66 -54.43 -85.80
C LYS A 72 -17.16 -55.60 -86.65
N ASN A 73 -18.33 -56.16 -86.31
CA ASN A 73 -18.87 -57.37 -86.92
C ASN A 73 -19.82 -57.09 -88.11
N GLN A 74 -20.04 -55.82 -88.50
CA GLN A 74 -20.87 -55.44 -89.64
C GLN A 74 -20.02 -54.84 -90.78
N SER A 75 -20.10 -55.44 -91.97
CA SER A 75 -19.28 -55.10 -93.15
C SER A 75 -19.76 -53.87 -93.95
N ASP A 76 -20.79 -53.14 -93.52
CA ASP A 76 -21.24 -51.91 -94.19
C ASP A 76 -21.71 -50.84 -93.16
N PRO A 77 -21.00 -49.71 -93.01
CA PRO A 77 -21.33 -48.69 -92.03
C PRO A 77 -22.45 -47.77 -92.55
N THR A 78 -23.68 -48.03 -92.15
CA THR A 78 -24.74 -47.01 -92.27
C THR A 78 -24.47 -45.87 -91.28
N MET A 79 -24.58 -44.60 -91.74
CA MET A 79 -24.43 -43.33 -90.98
C MET A 79 -25.05 -43.32 -89.56
N THR A 80 -26.05 -44.16 -89.31
CA THR A 80 -26.72 -44.27 -88.02
C THR A 80 -25.85 -44.89 -86.93
N ILE A 81 -24.95 -45.81 -87.27
CA ILE A 81 -24.11 -46.52 -86.31
C ILE A 81 -23.00 -45.61 -85.75
N GLU A 82 -22.46 -44.73 -86.59
CA GLU A 82 -21.49 -43.74 -86.16
C GLU A 82 -22.10 -42.71 -85.21
N ARG A 83 -23.36 -42.29 -85.48
CA ARG A 83 -24.12 -41.43 -84.55
C ARG A 83 -24.32 -42.08 -83.18
N LEU A 84 -24.57 -43.40 -83.14
CA LEU A 84 -24.70 -44.15 -81.89
C LEU A 84 -23.41 -44.14 -81.09
N TYR A 85 -22.27 -44.36 -81.75
CA TYR A 85 -20.96 -44.31 -81.09
C TYR A 85 -20.64 -42.93 -80.51
N GLN A 86 -20.93 -41.87 -81.28
CA GLN A 86 -20.73 -40.50 -80.83
C GLN A 86 -21.61 -40.17 -79.60
N ARG A 87 -22.88 -40.61 -79.61
CA ARG A 87 -23.81 -40.34 -78.51
C ARG A 87 -23.39 -41.04 -77.22
N VAL A 88 -22.93 -42.28 -77.31
CA VAL A 88 -22.39 -43.02 -76.17
C VAL A 88 -21.10 -42.39 -75.62
N ASN A 89 -20.24 -41.85 -76.49
CA ASN A 89 -19.05 -41.12 -76.05
C ASN A 89 -19.38 -39.79 -75.36
N ASN A 90 -20.41 -39.08 -75.83
CA ASN A 90 -20.88 -37.84 -75.18
C ASN A 90 -21.47 -38.12 -73.79
N ILE A 91 -22.17 -39.25 -73.64
CA ILE A 91 -22.63 -39.74 -72.33
C ILE A 91 -21.44 -40.01 -71.41
N LYS A 92 -20.38 -40.65 -71.91
CA LYS A 92 -19.16 -40.93 -71.14
C LYS A 92 -18.47 -39.65 -70.64
N SER A 93 -18.28 -38.66 -71.49
CA SER A 93 -17.61 -37.41 -71.10
C SER A 93 -18.41 -36.64 -70.04
N SER A 94 -19.74 -36.61 -70.19
CA SER A 94 -20.64 -35.95 -69.23
C SER A 94 -20.55 -36.60 -67.84
N ILE A 95 -20.48 -37.92 -67.75
CA ILE A 95 -20.31 -38.66 -66.47
C ILE A 95 -18.97 -38.33 -65.80
N ILE A 96 -17.89 -38.27 -66.57
CA ILE A 96 -16.57 -37.92 -66.03
C ILE A 96 -16.62 -36.52 -65.40
N SER A 97 -17.25 -35.56 -66.09
CA SER A 97 -17.44 -34.21 -65.54
C SER A 97 -18.30 -34.19 -64.27
N PHE A 98 -19.32 -35.04 -64.21
CA PHE A 98 -20.17 -35.17 -63.04
C PHE A 98 -19.41 -35.72 -61.82
N THR A 99 -18.68 -36.83 -61.98
CA THR A 99 -17.89 -37.41 -60.89
C THR A 99 -16.86 -36.43 -60.31
N PHE A 100 -16.32 -35.54 -61.15
CA PHE A 100 -15.46 -34.45 -60.70
C PHE A 100 -16.21 -33.42 -59.84
N LEU A 101 -17.42 -33.02 -60.24
CA LEU A 101 -18.27 -32.10 -59.47
C LEU A 101 -18.70 -32.71 -58.12
N GLU A 102 -19.03 -34.00 -58.08
CA GLU A 102 -19.38 -34.71 -56.85
C GLU A 102 -18.23 -34.67 -55.82
N ASN A 103 -17.00 -34.95 -56.26
CA ASN A 103 -15.83 -34.88 -55.40
C ASN A 103 -15.56 -33.46 -54.89
N LYS A 104 -15.78 -32.44 -55.73
CA LYS A 104 -15.66 -31.04 -55.33
C LYS A 104 -16.72 -30.65 -54.31
N ALA A 105 -17.95 -31.14 -54.47
CA ALA A 105 -19.04 -30.91 -53.53
C ALA A 105 -18.79 -31.57 -52.18
N LYS A 106 -18.35 -32.83 -52.15
CA LYS A 106 -17.94 -33.53 -50.91
C LYS A 106 -16.86 -32.77 -50.16
N LYS A 107 -15.83 -32.29 -50.87
CA LYS A 107 -14.77 -31.49 -50.27
C LYS A 107 -15.31 -30.16 -49.71
N ALA A 108 -16.24 -29.51 -50.40
CA ALA A 108 -16.88 -28.29 -49.90
C ALA A 108 -17.74 -28.54 -48.65
N GLU A 109 -18.45 -29.67 -48.57
CA GLU A 109 -19.20 -30.07 -47.37
C GLU A 109 -18.27 -30.29 -46.17
N GLU A 110 -17.14 -30.98 -46.36
CA GLU A 110 -16.12 -31.17 -45.32
C GLU A 110 -15.55 -29.82 -44.83
N GLU A 111 -15.24 -28.90 -45.76
CA GLU A 111 -14.78 -27.55 -45.43
C GLU A 111 -15.85 -26.71 -44.70
N ILE A 112 -17.13 -26.91 -45.01
CA ILE A 112 -18.25 -26.23 -44.32
C ILE A 112 -18.40 -26.76 -42.89
N GLU A 113 -18.37 -28.08 -42.71
CA GLU A 113 -18.51 -28.67 -41.37
C GLU A 113 -17.31 -28.32 -40.46
N THR A 114 -16.09 -28.34 -40.98
CA THR A 114 -14.91 -27.89 -40.22
C THR A 114 -15.00 -26.42 -39.80
N LYS A 115 -15.46 -25.53 -40.68
CA LYS A 115 -15.72 -24.12 -40.35
C LYS A 115 -16.86 -23.95 -39.35
N ARG A 116 -17.91 -24.77 -39.44
CA ARG A 116 -19.02 -24.76 -38.49
C ARG A 116 -18.56 -25.15 -37.09
N LEU A 117 -17.74 -26.19 -36.97
CA LEU A 117 -17.14 -26.62 -35.71
C LEU A 117 -16.23 -25.52 -35.12
N SER A 118 -15.42 -24.87 -35.93
CA SER A 118 -14.54 -23.79 -35.44
C SER A 118 -15.34 -22.56 -34.99
N ILE A 119 -16.41 -22.19 -35.70
CA ILE A 119 -17.33 -21.12 -35.28
C ILE A 119 -18.00 -21.47 -33.95
N ASN A 120 -18.49 -22.70 -33.77
CA ASN A 120 -19.13 -23.11 -32.53
C ASN A 120 -18.14 -23.10 -31.35
N THR A 121 -16.92 -23.60 -31.55
CA THR A 121 -15.86 -23.55 -30.54
C THR A 121 -15.49 -22.10 -30.21
N PHE A 122 -15.40 -21.23 -31.21
CA PHE A 122 -15.14 -19.81 -31.01
C PHE A 122 -16.26 -19.11 -30.22
N ALA A 123 -17.53 -19.40 -30.55
CA ALA A 123 -18.68 -18.87 -29.83
C ALA A 123 -18.71 -19.33 -28.37
N ALA A 124 -18.42 -20.60 -28.10
CA ALA A 124 -18.30 -21.13 -26.74
C ALA A 124 -17.18 -20.42 -25.94
N ASN A 125 -16.01 -20.24 -26.56
CA ASN A 125 -14.88 -19.53 -25.94
C ASN A 125 -15.22 -18.07 -25.63
N ILE A 126 -16.00 -17.38 -26.48
CA ILE A 126 -16.44 -16.00 -26.20
C ILE A 126 -17.30 -15.93 -24.93
N GLU A 127 -18.23 -16.87 -24.73
CA GLU A 127 -19.04 -16.89 -23.51
C GLU A 127 -18.20 -17.20 -22.26
N GLU A 128 -17.21 -18.10 -22.38
CA GLU A 128 -16.22 -18.33 -21.32
C GLU A 128 -15.38 -17.08 -21.02
N TYR A 129 -14.95 -16.33 -22.04
CA TYR A 129 -14.20 -15.10 -21.84
C TYR A 129 -15.05 -14.00 -21.21
N LYS A 130 -16.32 -13.84 -21.61
CA LYS A 130 -17.24 -12.88 -20.97
C LYS A 130 -17.42 -13.17 -19.48
N THR A 131 -17.64 -14.43 -19.13
CA THR A 131 -17.80 -14.84 -17.72
C THR A 131 -16.53 -14.60 -16.91
N ARG A 132 -15.34 -14.93 -17.46
CA ARG A 132 -14.05 -14.61 -16.82
C ARG A 132 -13.83 -13.10 -16.65
N ILE A 133 -14.17 -12.29 -17.64
CA ILE A 133 -14.04 -10.82 -17.55
C ILE A 133 -14.94 -10.28 -16.43
N ALA A 134 -16.19 -10.74 -16.34
CA ALA A 134 -17.11 -10.33 -15.28
C ALA A 134 -16.60 -10.74 -13.87
N GLU A 135 -16.02 -11.93 -13.73
CA GLU A 135 -15.38 -12.36 -12.47
C GLU A 135 -14.16 -11.51 -12.12
N LEU A 136 -13.31 -11.18 -13.09
CA LEU A 136 -12.14 -10.33 -12.89
C LEU A 136 -12.54 -8.92 -12.49
N GLU A 137 -13.58 -8.36 -13.12
CA GLU A 137 -14.12 -7.04 -12.76
C GLU A 137 -14.66 -7.03 -11.32
N LYS A 138 -15.38 -8.09 -10.91
CA LYS A 138 -15.83 -8.24 -9.53
C LYS A 138 -14.65 -8.30 -8.55
N LYS A 139 -13.62 -9.11 -8.84
CA LYS A 139 -12.41 -9.22 -8.02
C LYS A 139 -11.65 -7.89 -7.93
N ALA A 140 -11.54 -7.15 -9.04
CA ALA A 140 -10.90 -5.84 -9.05
C ALA A 140 -11.65 -4.84 -8.15
N ASN A 141 -12.97 -4.80 -8.23
CA ASN A 141 -13.80 -3.95 -7.37
C ASN A 141 -13.69 -4.32 -5.88
N GLU A 142 -13.62 -5.61 -5.55
CA GLU A 142 -13.38 -6.07 -4.18
C GLU A 142 -11.98 -5.65 -3.66
N VAL A 143 -10.95 -5.73 -4.50
CA VAL A 143 -9.59 -5.28 -4.14
C VAL A 143 -9.56 -3.76 -3.93
N ILE A 144 -10.19 -2.97 -4.79
CA ILE A 144 -10.29 -1.51 -4.64
C ILE A 144 -11.06 -1.14 -3.35
N ALA A 145 -12.13 -1.87 -3.02
CA ALA A 145 -12.87 -1.65 -1.78
C ALA A 145 -12.03 -1.98 -0.53
N LYS A 146 -11.23 -3.05 -0.59
CA LYS A 146 -10.27 -3.40 0.46
C LYS A 146 -9.17 -2.35 0.60
N ASP A 147 -8.67 -1.80 -0.50
CA ASP A 147 -7.64 -0.77 -0.49
C ASP A 147 -8.08 0.51 0.25
N LYS A 148 -9.33 0.96 0.04
CA LYS A 148 -9.91 2.06 0.84
C LYS A 148 -9.95 1.76 2.34
N THR A 149 -10.26 0.52 2.69
CA THR A 149 -10.32 0.07 4.09
C THR A 149 -8.93 0.00 4.70
N VAL A 150 -7.94 -0.50 3.95
CA VAL A 150 -6.53 -0.55 4.35
C VAL A 150 -5.97 0.84 4.55
N ASN A 151 -6.19 1.76 3.61
CA ASN A 151 -5.74 3.16 3.73
C ASN A 151 -6.37 3.86 4.95
N LYS A 152 -7.66 3.59 5.23
CA LYS A 152 -8.30 4.07 6.45
C LYS A 152 -7.63 3.50 7.71
N LEU A 153 -7.40 2.19 7.77
CA LEU A 153 -6.71 1.55 8.90
C LEU A 153 -5.28 2.08 9.09
N ILE A 154 -4.56 2.38 8.00
CA ILE A 154 -3.21 2.96 8.06
C ILE A 154 -3.27 4.36 8.67
N ASN A 155 -4.20 5.22 8.24
CA ASN A 155 -4.38 6.55 8.81
C ASN A 155 -4.78 6.49 10.29
N ASP A 156 -5.76 5.65 10.64
CA ASP A 156 -6.21 5.47 12.03
C ASP A 156 -5.05 4.97 12.92
N ALA A 157 -4.22 4.05 12.40
CA ALA A 157 -3.04 3.55 13.12
C ALA A 157 -1.94 4.60 13.26
N GLN A 158 -1.74 5.45 12.23
CA GLN A 158 -0.79 6.55 12.28
C GLN A 158 -1.22 7.60 13.31
N GLU A 159 -2.49 8.00 13.30
CA GLU A 159 -3.06 8.94 14.28
C GLU A 159 -2.94 8.37 15.70
N ALA A 160 -3.29 7.10 15.91
CA ALA A 160 -3.13 6.44 17.19
C ALA A 160 -1.66 6.36 17.64
N LEU A 161 -0.71 6.17 16.71
CA LEU A 161 0.73 6.17 17.03
C LEU A 161 1.23 7.57 17.42
N GLU A 162 0.80 8.61 16.70
CA GLU A 162 1.16 10.00 17.01
C GLU A 162 0.62 10.41 18.40
N VAL A 163 -0.64 10.09 18.69
CA VAL A 163 -1.27 10.33 20.00
C VAL A 163 -0.59 9.52 21.10
N ASN A 164 -0.34 8.22 20.89
CA ASN A 164 0.34 7.38 21.88
C ASN A 164 1.79 7.84 22.13
N SER A 165 2.49 8.31 21.10
CA SER A 165 3.86 8.82 21.24
C SER A 165 3.86 10.13 22.03
N ALA A 166 2.95 11.06 21.75
CA ALA A 166 2.78 12.28 22.53
C ALA A 166 2.36 11.98 23.98
N GLN A 167 1.50 10.98 24.18
CA GLN A 167 1.14 10.49 25.51
C GLN A 167 2.33 9.85 26.22
N GLY A 168 3.18 9.11 25.53
CA GLY A 168 4.40 8.51 26.08
C GLY A 168 5.43 9.55 26.51
N ILE A 169 5.71 10.54 25.66
CA ILE A 169 6.63 11.65 25.98
C ILE A 169 6.08 12.49 27.14
N SER A 170 4.80 12.85 27.10
CA SER A 170 4.17 13.60 28.21
C SER A 170 4.09 12.79 29.50
N ALA A 171 3.86 11.48 29.42
CA ALA A 171 3.91 10.58 30.56
C ALA A 171 5.32 10.47 31.15
N ALA A 172 6.38 10.46 30.32
CA ALA A 172 7.75 10.48 30.80
C ALA A 172 8.07 11.79 31.55
N PHE A 173 7.67 12.95 31.02
CA PHE A 173 7.83 14.22 31.74
C PHE A 173 6.95 14.30 32.98
N ALA A 174 5.72 13.80 32.93
CA ALA A 174 4.83 13.73 34.08
C ALA A 174 5.35 12.75 35.15
N ALA A 175 5.98 11.64 34.76
CA ALA A 175 6.64 10.71 35.66
C ALA A 175 7.86 11.34 36.29
N GLN A 176 8.67 12.10 35.55
CA GLN A 176 9.81 12.84 36.10
C GLN A 176 9.34 13.92 37.10
N TYR A 177 8.29 14.66 36.74
CA TYR A 177 7.63 15.62 37.64
C TYR A 177 7.07 14.94 38.87
N GLN A 178 6.36 13.83 38.69
CA GLN A 178 5.83 13.03 39.78
C GLN A 178 6.93 12.39 40.59
N ASP A 179 8.08 12.01 40.06
CA ASP A 179 9.20 11.47 40.83
C ASP A 179 9.82 12.56 41.70
N ILE A 180 9.95 13.78 41.16
CA ILE A 180 10.31 14.97 41.93
C ILE A 180 9.24 15.24 43.01
N GLN A 181 7.96 15.04 42.69
CA GLN A 181 6.84 15.33 43.57
C GLN A 181 6.45 14.18 44.53
N THR A 182 6.75 12.93 44.27
CA THR A 182 6.38 11.75 45.08
C THR A 182 7.55 11.30 45.94
N ARG A 183 8.79 11.67 45.58
CA ARG A 183 9.82 11.96 46.58
C ARG A 183 9.30 12.92 47.67
N ASN A 184 8.23 13.70 47.45
CA ASN A 184 7.59 14.50 48.51
C ASN A 184 6.74 13.68 49.51
N LYS A 185 6.39 12.41 49.28
CA LYS A 185 5.84 11.59 50.38
C LYS A 185 6.94 11.21 51.39
N PHE A 186 8.21 11.20 50.97
CA PHE A 186 9.38 11.19 51.85
C PHE A 186 9.74 12.62 52.27
N LEU A 187 8.77 13.26 52.93
CA LEU A 187 8.62 14.67 53.29
C LEU A 187 9.67 15.21 54.28
N TRP A 188 10.91 14.76 54.17
CA TRP A 188 12.02 15.30 54.95
C TRP A 188 13.02 16.05 54.08
N ILE A 189 13.41 15.56 52.89
CA ILE A 189 14.63 16.05 52.19
C ILE A 189 14.41 17.31 51.31
N PHE A 190 13.28 17.46 50.61
CA PHE A 190 13.02 18.69 49.84
C PHE A 190 12.68 19.88 50.74
N ASN A 191 11.84 19.62 51.75
CA ASN A 191 11.67 20.55 52.86
C ASN A 191 12.95 20.67 53.70
N SER A 192 13.95 19.78 53.61
CA SER A 192 15.20 19.95 54.36
C SER A 192 15.99 21.16 53.90
N TRP A 193 15.88 21.59 52.63
CA TRP A 193 16.52 22.83 52.20
C TRP A 193 15.80 24.05 52.78
N LEU A 194 14.46 24.04 52.80
CA LEU A 194 13.68 25.13 53.41
C LEU A 194 13.82 25.15 54.95
N VAL A 195 13.74 23.98 55.60
CA VAL A 195 13.96 23.78 57.04
C VAL A 195 15.40 24.09 57.40
N GLY A 196 16.37 23.69 56.57
CA GLY A 196 17.78 24.03 56.75
C GLY A 196 18.00 25.54 56.69
N ALA A 197 17.40 26.23 55.70
CA ALA A 197 17.44 27.68 55.64
C ALA A 197 16.81 28.33 56.90
N ALA A 198 15.67 27.82 57.35
CA ALA A 198 15.02 28.28 58.58
C ALA A 198 15.86 28.02 59.84
N VAL A 199 16.51 26.85 59.95
CA VAL A 199 17.38 26.49 61.08
C VAL A 199 18.63 27.36 61.10
N PHE A 200 19.27 27.59 59.95
CA PHE A 200 20.43 28.49 59.86
C PHE A 200 20.04 29.96 60.15
N ALA A 201 18.86 30.41 59.71
CA ALA A 201 18.36 31.75 60.04
C ALA A 201 18.04 31.89 61.54
N LEU A 202 17.38 30.91 62.15
CA LEU A 202 17.15 30.88 63.60
C LEU A 202 18.46 30.80 64.38
N GLY A 203 19.44 30.02 63.90
CA GLY A 203 20.78 29.98 64.47
C GLY A 203 21.48 31.34 64.44
N ALA A 204 21.34 32.11 63.36
CA ALA A 204 21.82 33.48 63.29
C ALA A 204 21.12 34.39 64.33
N ILE A 205 19.80 34.27 64.50
CA ILE A 205 19.06 35.05 65.50
C ILE A 205 19.46 34.67 66.93
N ILE A 206 19.60 33.38 67.23
CA ILE A 206 20.01 32.88 68.55
C ILE A 206 21.45 33.30 68.86
N THR A 207 22.36 33.22 67.89
CA THR A 207 23.74 33.68 68.06
C THR A 207 23.79 35.18 68.33
N ILE A 208 22.97 36.00 67.66
CA ILE A 208 22.81 37.45 67.92
C ILE A 208 22.20 37.73 69.30
N TRP A 209 21.24 36.94 69.75
CA TRP A 209 20.62 37.11 71.06
C TRP A 209 21.59 36.79 72.21
N ILE A 210 22.35 35.69 72.10
CA ILE A 210 23.43 35.35 73.06
C ILE A 210 24.52 36.42 73.07
N LEU A 211 24.80 37.01 71.90
CA LEU A 211 25.74 38.10 71.67
C LEU A 211 25.45 39.33 72.55
N ILE A 212 24.19 39.77 72.61
CA ILE A 212 23.73 40.97 73.34
C ILE A 212 23.71 40.74 74.85
N ASN A 213 23.20 39.59 75.31
CA ASN A 213 23.04 39.33 76.75
C ASN A 213 24.39 39.04 77.46
N GLN A 214 25.37 38.43 76.79
CA GLN A 214 26.68 38.14 77.40
C GLN A 214 27.60 39.37 77.50
N THR A 215 27.34 40.44 76.75
CA THR A 215 28.16 41.67 76.81
C THR A 215 27.85 42.51 78.05
N GLU A 216 26.63 42.46 78.58
CA GLU A 216 26.23 43.24 79.74
C GLU A 216 26.75 42.62 81.06
N ASP A 217 26.59 41.30 81.25
CA ASP A 217 26.97 40.64 82.52
C ASP A 217 28.48 40.49 82.73
N ASN A 218 29.27 40.41 81.66
CA ASN A 218 30.71 40.13 81.76
C ASN A 218 31.55 41.41 81.84
N MET A 219 31.06 42.55 81.35
CA MET A 219 31.79 43.82 81.44
C MET A 219 31.85 44.35 82.87
N ASP A 220 30.75 44.23 83.62
CA ASP A 220 30.67 44.69 85.02
C ASP A 220 31.49 43.81 85.98
N LYS A 221 31.69 42.54 85.64
CA LYS A 221 32.46 41.58 86.45
C LYS A 221 33.98 41.67 86.22
N LEU A 222 34.40 42.02 85.01
CA LEU A 222 35.83 42.12 84.64
C LEU A 222 36.44 43.49 85.01
N LEU A 223 35.64 44.56 85.07
CA LEU A 223 36.10 45.90 85.49
C LEU A 223 36.48 45.98 86.98
N ARG A 224 36.04 45.02 87.81
CA ARG A 224 36.27 45.03 89.27
C ARG A 224 37.56 44.33 89.71
N ILE A 225 38.31 43.66 88.84
CA ILE A 225 39.35 42.70 89.29
C ILE A 225 40.81 42.95 88.82
N HIS A 226 41.14 43.70 87.75
CA HIS A 226 42.57 43.93 87.48
C HIS A 226 42.94 45.11 86.57
N ASN A 227 44.00 45.82 86.97
CA ASN A 227 44.80 46.72 86.13
C ASN A 227 45.76 45.89 85.26
N THR A 228 45.24 45.21 84.24
CA THR A 228 46.05 44.57 83.17
C THR A 228 45.38 44.78 81.82
N ILE A 229 45.57 45.97 81.27
CA ILE A 229 44.98 46.45 80.02
C ILE A 229 45.26 45.52 78.80
N THR A 230 46.26 44.64 78.86
CA THR A 230 46.70 43.80 77.74
C THR A 230 46.03 42.44 77.60
N VAL A 231 45.44 41.86 78.65
CA VAL A 231 44.82 40.51 78.58
C VAL A 231 43.33 40.57 78.19
N TYR A 232 42.65 41.67 78.52
CA TYR A 232 41.22 41.85 78.21
C TYR A 232 40.95 42.08 76.72
N THR A 233 41.89 42.70 76.00
CA THR A 233 41.75 43.01 74.57
C THR A 233 41.78 41.75 73.71
N GLU A 234 42.61 40.75 74.02
CA GLU A 234 42.73 39.53 73.19
C GLU A 234 41.51 38.60 73.31
N TYR A 235 40.95 38.45 74.51
CA TYR A 235 39.77 37.61 74.73
C TYR A 235 38.50 38.23 74.14
N TRP A 236 38.32 39.55 74.27
CA TRP A 236 37.17 40.24 73.71
C TRP A 236 37.20 40.29 72.17
N VAL A 237 38.37 40.55 71.58
CA VAL A 237 38.55 40.57 70.12
C VAL A 237 38.34 39.17 69.54
N SER A 238 38.91 38.12 70.13
CA SER A 238 38.70 36.75 69.65
C SER A 238 37.23 36.31 69.77
N MET A 239 36.52 36.72 70.81
CA MET A 239 35.08 36.46 70.96
C MET A 239 34.26 37.18 69.88
N LEU A 240 34.54 38.46 69.60
CA LEU A 240 33.86 39.23 68.54
C LEU A 240 34.10 38.63 67.15
N VAL A 241 35.33 38.24 66.84
CA VAL A 241 35.68 37.60 65.56
C VAL A 241 34.96 36.26 65.41
N ALA A 242 34.94 35.41 66.44
CA ALA A 242 34.21 34.14 66.42
C ALA A 242 32.71 34.34 66.19
N ARG A 243 32.12 35.38 66.78
CA ARG A 243 30.70 35.72 66.66
C ARG A 243 30.32 36.26 65.26
N ILE A 244 31.10 37.20 64.71
CA ILE A 244 30.90 37.71 63.34
C ILE A 244 31.02 36.56 62.34
N THR A 245 32.00 35.69 62.53
CA THR A 245 32.22 34.52 61.67
C THR A 245 31.05 33.54 61.78
N ALA A 246 30.51 33.29 62.98
CA ALA A 246 29.35 32.42 63.18
C ALA A 246 28.08 32.95 62.51
N VAL A 247 27.83 34.26 62.58
CA VAL A 247 26.71 34.91 61.89
C VAL A 247 26.90 34.82 60.37
N ALA A 248 28.10 35.12 59.87
CA ALA A 248 28.41 35.03 58.44
C ALA A 248 28.24 33.62 57.87
N ILE A 249 28.70 32.58 58.58
CA ILE A 249 28.52 31.18 58.20
C ILE A 249 27.03 30.80 58.22
N SER A 250 26.27 31.26 59.22
CA SER A 250 24.84 30.97 59.30
C SER A 250 24.05 31.62 58.15
N LEU A 251 24.40 32.86 57.79
CA LEU A 251 23.80 33.57 56.65
C LEU A 251 24.17 32.91 55.32
N ALA A 252 25.42 32.49 55.15
CA ALA A 252 25.88 31.75 53.98
C ALA A 252 25.17 30.38 53.86
N GLY A 253 24.97 29.67 54.97
CA GLY A 253 24.21 28.42 55.02
C GLY A 253 22.74 28.63 54.62
N ALA A 254 22.08 29.66 55.19
CA ALA A 254 20.69 29.97 54.86
C ALA A 254 20.50 30.33 53.38
N THR A 255 21.39 31.17 52.82
CA THR A 255 21.34 31.57 51.41
C THR A 255 21.65 30.40 50.47
N PHE A 256 22.59 29.52 50.81
CA PHE A 256 22.85 28.30 50.04
C PHE A 256 21.63 27.38 49.99
N CYS A 257 21.01 27.13 51.15
CA CYS A 257 19.82 26.29 51.26
C CYS A 257 18.64 26.89 50.47
N ALA A 258 18.43 28.21 50.53
CA ALA A 258 17.41 28.89 49.73
C ALA A 258 17.65 28.78 48.22
N LYS A 259 18.90 28.97 47.77
CA LYS A 259 19.26 28.82 46.34
C LYS A 259 19.03 27.39 45.83
N GLN A 260 19.35 26.37 46.63
CA GLN A 260 19.10 24.98 46.25
C GLN A 260 17.61 24.66 46.18
N TYR A 261 16.81 25.22 47.08
CA TYR A 261 15.35 25.09 47.03
C TYR A 261 14.76 25.69 45.75
N ILE A 262 15.12 26.95 45.43
CA ILE A 262 14.65 27.62 44.20
C ILE A 262 15.06 26.83 42.95
N LYS A 263 16.30 26.34 42.91
CA LYS A 263 16.81 25.53 41.80
C LYS A 263 15.97 24.28 41.56
N GLN A 264 15.64 23.56 42.62
CA GLN A 264 14.83 22.34 42.54
C GLN A 264 13.38 22.63 42.14
N GLN A 265 12.80 23.72 42.63
CA GLN A 265 11.47 24.17 42.25
C GLN A 265 11.37 24.54 40.77
N ASN A 266 12.36 25.28 40.25
CA ASN A 266 12.41 25.66 38.83
C ASN A 266 12.50 24.43 37.91
N ILE A 267 13.28 23.41 38.29
CA ILE A 267 13.35 22.14 37.56
C ILE A 267 11.97 21.45 37.55
N ALA A 268 11.28 21.41 38.69
CA ALA A 268 9.95 20.80 38.78
C ALA A 268 8.94 21.52 37.88
N GLU A 269 8.93 22.85 37.88
CA GLU A 269 8.08 23.65 37.00
C GLU A 269 8.37 23.42 35.52
N ASP A 270 9.64 23.30 35.14
CA ASP A 270 10.04 23.02 33.75
C ASP A 270 9.52 21.66 33.28
N TYR A 271 9.65 20.61 34.10
CA TYR A 271 9.11 19.29 33.76
C TYR A 271 7.58 19.28 33.67
N ALA A 272 6.88 20.00 34.56
CA ALA A 272 5.44 20.15 34.47
C ALA A 272 5.02 20.86 33.18
N TYR A 273 5.71 21.95 32.83
CA TYR A 273 5.48 22.69 31.60
C TYR A 273 5.72 21.81 30.35
N LYS A 274 6.84 21.08 30.29
CA LYS A 274 7.16 20.16 29.18
C LYS A 274 6.17 19.00 29.07
N ALA A 275 5.65 18.49 30.18
CA ALA A 275 4.61 17.46 30.16
C ALA A 275 3.31 17.97 29.51
N VAL A 276 2.86 19.18 29.86
CA VAL A 276 1.67 19.80 29.29
C VAL A 276 1.88 20.13 27.81
N LEU A 277 3.06 20.65 27.46
CA LEU A 277 3.41 20.98 26.09
C LEU A 277 3.45 19.72 25.21
N ALA A 278 4.08 18.64 25.67
CA ALA A 278 4.10 17.36 24.97
C ALA A 278 2.71 16.73 24.85
N LYS A 279 1.83 16.89 25.84
CA LYS A 279 0.46 16.36 25.79
C LYS A 279 -0.41 17.11 24.77
N SER A 280 -0.16 18.40 24.59
CA SER A 280 -0.95 19.27 23.72
C SER A 280 -0.38 19.43 22.31
N ILE A 281 0.84 18.93 22.04
CA ILE A 281 1.53 19.10 20.76
C ILE A 281 0.71 18.57 19.57
N VAL A 282 0.08 17.40 19.69
CA VAL A 282 -0.71 16.78 18.62
C VAL A 282 -1.97 17.60 18.34
N ALA A 283 -2.74 17.92 19.39
CA ALA A 283 -3.97 18.69 19.27
C ALA A 283 -3.74 20.09 18.66
N PHE A 284 -2.71 20.81 19.10
CA PHE A 284 -2.38 22.12 18.52
C PHE A 284 -1.79 22.00 17.10
N THR A 285 -1.04 20.96 16.81
CA THR A 285 -0.53 20.73 15.44
C THR A 285 -1.68 20.45 14.47
N GLU A 286 -2.68 19.68 14.91
CA GLU A 286 -3.87 19.37 14.11
C GLU A 286 -4.76 20.60 13.89
N GLU A 287 -4.98 21.40 14.94
CA GLU A 287 -5.68 22.68 14.83
C GLU A 287 -4.92 23.63 13.89
N ILE A 288 -3.59 23.72 13.97
CA ILE A 288 -2.82 24.58 13.05
C ILE A 288 -2.87 24.04 11.62
N LYS A 289 -2.79 22.72 11.41
CA LYS A 289 -2.93 22.10 10.08
C LYS A 289 -4.30 22.40 9.45
N SER A 290 -5.36 22.51 10.24
CA SER A 290 -6.72 22.79 9.74
C SER A 290 -6.90 24.22 9.23
N HIS A 291 -6.16 25.20 9.78
CA HIS A 291 -6.20 26.61 9.36
C HIS A 291 -5.06 27.03 8.43
N ASP A 292 -3.81 26.62 8.70
CA ASP A 292 -2.60 26.97 7.94
C ASP A 292 -1.56 25.84 7.97
N PRO A 293 -1.54 24.95 6.95
CA PRO A 293 -0.63 23.80 6.90
C PRO A 293 0.86 24.19 6.91
N SER A 294 1.21 25.38 6.43
CA SER A 294 2.60 25.84 6.32
C SER A 294 3.19 26.19 7.69
N LYS A 295 2.35 26.60 8.64
CA LYS A 295 2.75 26.99 10.00
C LYS A 295 2.86 25.84 10.98
N ALA A 296 2.32 24.67 10.66
CA ALA A 296 2.40 23.49 11.53
C ALA A 296 3.86 23.06 11.75
N GLY A 297 4.69 23.12 10.70
CA GLY A 297 6.12 22.86 10.80
C GLY A 297 6.86 23.86 11.68
N GLU A 298 6.58 25.16 11.50
CA GLU A 298 7.16 26.23 12.32
C GLU A 298 6.78 26.08 13.81
N TYR A 299 5.52 25.74 14.09
CA TYR A 299 5.05 25.45 15.44
C TYR A 299 5.79 24.26 16.06
N LEU A 300 5.88 23.14 15.35
CA LEU A 300 6.59 21.95 15.82
C LEU A 300 8.05 22.24 16.11
N THR A 301 8.75 23.00 15.26
CA THR A 301 10.13 23.43 15.51
C THR A 301 10.23 24.25 16.79
N LYS A 302 9.34 25.23 17.00
CA LYS A 302 9.34 26.04 18.24
C LYS A 302 9.07 25.21 19.48
N VAL A 303 8.12 24.27 19.42
CA VAL A 303 7.83 23.37 20.54
C VAL A 303 9.01 22.46 20.84
N LEU A 304 9.65 21.91 19.80
CA LEU A 304 10.82 21.05 19.95
C LEU A 304 12.01 21.82 20.54
N ASP A 305 12.23 23.05 20.09
CA ASP A 305 13.23 23.95 20.67
C ASP A 305 12.95 24.22 22.15
N GLU A 306 11.69 24.37 22.54
CA GLU A 306 11.31 24.60 23.93
C GLU A 306 11.50 23.35 24.80
N ILE A 307 11.17 22.16 24.29
CA ILE A 307 11.38 20.88 25.00
C ILE A 307 12.87 20.62 25.24
N HIS A 308 13.74 20.98 24.29
CA HIS A 308 15.19 20.77 24.38
C HIS A 308 15.93 21.81 25.23
N LYS A 309 15.28 22.90 25.65
CA LYS A 309 15.93 23.90 26.52
C LYS A 309 16.30 23.31 27.88
N ASP A 310 17.43 23.76 28.42
CA ASP A 310 17.92 23.36 29.74
C ASP A 310 16.94 23.84 30.84
N PRO A 311 16.49 22.97 31.77
CA PRO A 311 15.63 23.34 32.89
C PRO A 311 16.24 24.39 33.84
N LEU A 312 17.56 24.54 33.84
CA LEU A 312 18.31 25.46 34.70
C LEU A 312 18.68 26.77 34.00
N ARG A 313 18.13 27.02 32.81
CA ARG A 313 18.28 28.31 32.14
C ARG A 313 17.78 29.43 33.06
N GLY A 314 18.60 30.47 33.24
CA GLY A 314 18.12 31.74 33.75
C GLY A 314 16.98 32.20 32.85
N ARG A 315 15.75 32.26 33.39
CA ARG A 315 14.65 32.89 32.67
C ARG A 315 15.03 34.37 32.62
N ASP A 316 15.70 34.80 31.55
CA ASP A 316 16.36 36.11 31.37
C ASP A 316 15.42 37.35 31.46
N ASN A 317 14.21 37.21 32.00
CA ASN A 317 13.26 38.30 32.15
C ASN A 317 12.66 38.31 33.54
N LYS A 318 13.50 38.57 34.53
CA LYS A 318 13.24 39.45 35.67
C LYS A 318 14.53 39.50 36.44
N GLU A 319 14.99 40.74 36.69
CA GLU A 319 15.95 41.09 37.72
C GLU A 319 15.99 40.00 38.79
N ASP A 320 17.01 39.15 38.73
CA ASP A 320 17.37 38.33 39.88
C ASP A 320 17.77 39.34 40.94
N SER A 321 16.75 39.79 41.69
CA SER A 321 16.90 40.48 42.95
C SER A 321 17.97 39.71 43.68
N ASN A 322 19.05 40.42 43.95
CA ASN A 322 20.26 39.93 44.56
C ASN A 322 19.92 39.45 45.99
N VAL A 323 19.31 38.28 46.13
CA VAL A 323 19.03 37.62 47.43
C VAL A 323 20.31 36.93 47.93
N GLY A 324 21.38 36.93 47.13
CA GLY A 324 22.72 36.73 47.63
C GLY A 324 23.19 38.00 48.30
N ILE A 325 23.30 37.97 49.62
CA ILE A 325 24.15 38.93 50.33
C ILE A 325 25.54 38.80 49.71
N ASP A 326 25.96 39.82 48.95
CA ASP A 326 27.30 39.86 48.39
C ASP A 326 28.27 40.07 49.55
N LEU A 327 28.82 38.97 50.05
CA LEU A 327 29.80 38.99 51.13
C LEU A 327 30.98 39.89 50.78
N GLN A 328 31.32 40.05 49.49
CA GLN A 328 32.41 40.95 49.09
C GLN A 328 32.03 42.41 49.31
N GLU A 329 30.79 42.79 48.99
CA GLU A 329 30.27 44.14 49.20
C GLU A 329 30.09 44.44 50.70
N LEU A 330 29.59 43.48 51.50
CA LEU A 330 29.52 43.64 52.96
C LEU A 330 30.91 43.72 53.61
N ILE A 331 31.86 42.87 53.21
CA ILE A 331 33.23 42.89 53.72
C ILE A 331 33.91 44.23 53.35
N LYS A 332 33.68 44.73 52.14
CA LYS A 332 34.18 46.04 51.68
C LYS A 332 33.59 47.19 52.50
N ASN A 333 32.28 47.18 52.71
CA ASN A 333 31.57 48.20 53.51
C ASN A 333 31.95 48.16 55.01
N LEU A 334 32.33 46.98 55.52
CA LEU A 334 32.84 46.83 56.88
C LEU A 334 34.31 47.29 56.98
N MET A 335 35.15 46.98 55.99
CA MET A 335 36.55 47.46 55.96
C MET A 335 36.65 48.98 55.85
N ASP A 336 35.81 49.62 55.04
CA ASP A 336 35.79 51.08 54.89
C ASP A 336 35.33 51.82 56.16
N LYS A 337 34.63 51.14 57.08
CA LYS A 337 34.15 51.71 58.35
C LYS A 337 35.11 51.51 59.52
N ILE A 338 36.23 50.80 59.35
CA ILE A 338 37.25 50.66 60.39
C ILE A 338 38.24 51.85 60.27
N PRO A 339 38.30 52.78 61.25
CA PRO A 339 39.24 53.89 61.19
C PRO A 339 40.68 53.36 61.25
N THR A 340 41.42 53.54 60.17
CA THR A 340 42.87 53.27 60.13
C THR A 340 43.59 54.35 60.93
N ASN A 341 43.91 54.05 62.18
CA ASN A 341 44.76 54.91 62.99
C ASN A 341 46.21 54.81 62.45
N LYS A 342 46.55 55.68 61.50
CA LYS A 342 47.94 55.93 61.12
C LYS A 342 48.57 56.78 62.21
N GLN A 343 49.29 56.14 63.13
CA GLN A 343 50.26 56.83 63.98
C GLN A 343 51.44 57.26 63.11
N GLY A 344 51.68 58.56 63.06
CA GLY A 344 52.99 59.16 62.81
C GLY A 344 53.69 59.43 64.14
#